data_AF-A0A8T4RZZ4-F1
#
_entry.id   AF-A0A8T4RZZ4-F1
#
_cell.length_a   1.000
_cell.length_b   1.000
_cell.length_c   1.000
_cell.angle_alpha   90.00
_cell.angle_beta   90.00
_cell.angle_gamma   90.00
#
_symmetry.space_group_name_H-M   'P 1'
#
loop_
_entity.id
_entity.type
_entity.pdbx_description
1 polymer ?
#
loop_
_entity_poly.entity_id
_entity_poly.type
_entity_poly.pdbx_seq_one_letter_code
_entity_poly.pdbx_strand_id
1 'polypeptide(L)'
;MKQIIIDTNFLLIPGQFKVDIFSEFERVCDFPYKLCVLDKSVAELEKIVKGQKGKDKDAAKLALSLAKAKKVAVLKTKGSLNVDSELVEQGKKGCIVATQDNGLKARLKAVGASVITLRQRKYLIMAEG
;
A
#
# COMPACT_ATOMS: atom_id res chain seq x y z
N MET A 1 4.67 16.02 8.46
CA MET A 1 3.68 15.23 7.66
C MET A 1 4.29 13.86 7.40
N LYS A 2 3.60 12.76 7.73
CA LYS A 2 4.09 11.40 7.51
C LYS A 2 3.77 10.93 6.07
N GLN A 3 4.57 10.03 5.54
CA GLN A 3 4.27 9.36 4.26
C GLN A 3 3.81 7.93 4.55
N ILE A 4 2.71 7.53 3.92
CA ILE A 4 2.21 6.16 3.97
C ILE A 4 2.39 5.57 2.57
N ILE A 5 3.29 4.60 2.45
CA ILE A 5 3.54 3.91 1.18
C ILE A 5 2.65 2.68 1.14
N ILE A 6 1.73 2.67 0.18
CA ILE A 6 0.77 1.60 -0.04
C ILE A 6 1.38 0.58 -0.98
N ASP A 7 1.48 -0.66 -0.52
CA ASP A 7 1.88 -1.79 -1.34
C ASP A 7 0.83 -2.11 -2.43
N THR A 8 1.28 -2.68 -3.55
CA THR A 8 0.42 -3.02 -4.70
C THR A 8 -0.78 -3.87 -4.28
N ASN A 9 -0.56 -4.94 -3.51
CA ASN A 9 -1.62 -5.86 -3.11
C ASN A 9 -2.61 -5.21 -2.14
N PHE A 10 -2.14 -4.22 -1.39
CA PHE A 10 -2.99 -3.47 -0.47
C PHE A 10 -4.01 -2.60 -1.22
N LEU A 11 -3.65 -2.04 -2.38
CA LEU A 11 -4.57 -1.27 -3.22
C LEU A 11 -5.70 -2.12 -3.82
N LEU A 12 -5.56 -3.45 -3.87
CA LEU A 12 -6.59 -4.36 -4.36
C LEU A 12 -7.69 -4.67 -3.34
N ILE A 13 -7.46 -4.35 -2.05
CA ILE A 13 -8.39 -4.62 -0.93
C ILE A 13 -9.82 -4.12 -1.19
N PRO A 14 -10.06 -2.90 -1.71
CA PRO A 14 -11.43 -2.43 -2.00
C PRO A 14 -12.15 -3.32 -3.01
N GLY A 15 -11.45 -3.85 -4.00
CA GLY A 15 -12.01 -4.76 -5.00
C GLY A 15 -12.26 -6.16 -4.44
N GLN A 16 -11.32 -6.68 -3.66
CA GLN A 16 -11.31 -8.06 -3.16
C GLN A 16 -12.20 -8.26 -1.94
N PHE A 17 -12.13 -7.35 -0.96
CA PHE A 17 -12.79 -7.47 0.34
C PHE A 17 -13.90 -6.46 0.56
N LYS A 18 -14.16 -5.56 -0.40
CA LYS A 18 -15.17 -4.50 -0.29
C LYS A 18 -14.96 -3.58 0.92
N VAL A 19 -13.70 -3.35 1.28
CA VAL A 19 -13.31 -2.45 2.38
C VAL A 19 -12.83 -1.12 1.80
N ASP A 20 -13.37 -0.01 2.30
CA ASP A 20 -12.87 1.32 1.96
C ASP A 20 -11.60 1.63 2.76
N ILE A 21 -10.45 1.25 2.18
CA ILE A 21 -9.15 1.48 2.82
C ILE A 21 -8.84 2.96 3.03
N PHE A 22 -9.43 3.87 2.24
CA PHE A 22 -9.14 5.31 2.36
C PHE A 22 -9.78 5.90 3.60
N SER A 23 -11.05 5.60 3.84
CA SER A 23 -11.72 5.98 5.09
C SER A 23 -11.08 5.29 6.30
N GLU A 24 -10.58 4.08 6.14
CA GLU A 24 -9.85 3.41 7.22
C GLU A 24 -8.47 4.03 7.51
N PHE A 25 -7.78 4.58 6.51
CA PHE A 25 -6.58 5.39 6.74
C PHE A 25 -6.93 6.64 7.55
N GLU A 26 -8.03 7.32 7.21
CA GLU A 26 -8.52 8.49 7.97
C GLU A 26 -8.84 8.12 9.43
N ARG A 27 -9.41 6.93 9.65
CA ARG A 27 -9.75 6.43 11.00
C ARG A 27 -8.52 6.06 11.84
N VAL A 28 -7.51 5.43 11.23
CA VAL A 28 -6.36 4.87 11.97
C VAL A 28 -5.20 5.86 12.11
N CYS A 29 -5.14 6.88 11.26
CA CYS A 29 -4.07 7.88 11.27
C CYS A 29 -4.54 9.20 11.87
N ASP A 30 -4.37 9.37 13.18
CA ASP A 30 -4.68 10.61 13.92
C ASP A 30 -3.61 11.72 13.73
N PHE A 31 -2.93 11.72 12.58
CA PHE A 31 -1.84 12.64 12.28
C PHE A 31 -1.84 13.02 10.80
N PRO A 32 -1.26 14.19 10.42
CA PRO A 32 -1.23 14.58 9.02
C PRO A 32 -0.33 13.66 8.18
N TYR A 33 -0.91 13.03 7.17
CA TYR A 33 -0.22 12.08 6.28
C TYR A 33 -0.45 12.36 4.80
N LYS A 34 0.40 11.77 3.97
CA LYS A 34 0.25 11.70 2.52
C LYS A 34 0.33 10.26 2.06
N LEU A 35 -0.65 9.84 1.25
CA LEU A 35 -0.65 8.52 0.63
C LEU A 35 0.27 8.52 -0.60
N CYS A 36 1.10 7.48 -0.66
CA CYS A 36 2.09 7.26 -1.70
C CYS A 36 1.99 5.83 -2.23
N VAL A 37 2.38 5.62 -3.48
CA VAL A 37 2.57 4.31 -4.10
C VAL A 37 3.87 4.34 -4.90
N LEU A 38 4.54 3.20 -5.06
CA LEU A 38 5.74 3.11 -5.90
C LEU A 38 5.35 3.02 -7.39
N ASP A 39 6.15 3.59 -8.29
CA ASP A 39 5.89 3.51 -9.74
C ASP A 39 5.81 2.05 -10.24
N LYS A 40 6.67 1.17 -9.72
CA LYS A 40 6.65 -0.28 -10.01
C LYS A 40 5.32 -0.91 -9.62
N SER A 41 4.72 -0.48 -8.50
CA SER A 41 3.40 -0.96 -8.06
C SER A 41 2.29 -0.54 -9.02
N VAL A 42 2.33 0.69 -9.53
CA VAL A 42 1.38 1.15 -10.56
C VAL A 42 1.53 0.32 -11.84
N ALA A 43 2.77 0.08 -12.29
CA ALA A 43 3.03 -0.71 -13.48
C ALA A 43 2.53 -2.16 -13.35
N GLU A 44 2.66 -2.78 -12.18
CA GLU A 44 2.12 -4.12 -11.90
C GLU A 44 0.59 -4.14 -12.00
N LEU A 45 -0.11 -3.16 -11.43
CA LEU A 45 -1.57 -3.04 -11.56
C LEU A 45 -1.98 -2.89 -13.04
N GLU A 46 -1.26 -2.08 -13.82
CA GLU A 46 -1.53 -1.93 -15.25
C GLU A 46 -1.34 -3.24 -16.02
N LYS A 47 -0.32 -4.04 -15.67
CA LYS A 47 -0.13 -5.38 -16.25
C LYS A 47 -1.30 -6.31 -15.92
N ILE A 48 -1.78 -6.31 -14.67
CA ILE A 48 -2.96 -7.11 -14.27
C ILE A 48 -4.17 -6.69 -15.10
N VAL A 49 -4.41 -5.40 -15.28
CA VAL A 49 -5.53 -4.89 -16.08
C VAL A 49 -5.46 -5.35 -17.55
N LYS A 50 -4.26 -5.41 -18.13
CA LYS A 50 -4.04 -5.82 -19.52
C LYS A 50 -4.06 -7.34 -19.72
N GLY A 51 -3.47 -8.09 -18.79
CA GLY A 51 -3.20 -9.52 -18.94
C GLY A 51 -4.22 -10.47 -18.28
N GLN A 52 -4.96 -10.02 -17.27
CA GLN A 52 -5.89 -10.88 -16.53
C GLN A 52 -7.36 -10.65 -16.91
N LYS A 53 -8.24 -11.58 -16.50
CA LYS A 53 -9.69 -11.54 -16.75
C LYS A 53 -10.45 -11.73 -15.43
N GLY A 54 -11.70 -11.29 -15.40
CA GLY A 54 -12.58 -11.47 -14.24
C GLY A 54 -12.18 -10.59 -13.04
N LYS A 55 -12.38 -11.13 -11.83
CA LYS A 55 -12.36 -10.37 -10.58
C LYS A 55 -11.04 -9.63 -10.32
N ASP A 56 -9.90 -10.21 -10.69
CA ASP A 56 -8.59 -9.58 -10.49
C ASP A 56 -8.40 -8.34 -11.39
N LYS A 57 -8.89 -8.39 -12.63
CA LYS A 57 -8.90 -7.24 -13.54
C LYS A 57 -9.77 -6.12 -12.99
N ASP A 58 -10.97 -6.44 -12.50
CA ASP A 58 -11.89 -5.46 -11.94
C ASP A 58 -11.33 -4.83 -10.66
N ALA A 59 -10.70 -5.62 -9.79
CA ALA A 59 -10.02 -5.11 -8.61
C ALA A 59 -8.86 -4.16 -8.95
N ALA A 60 -8.03 -4.52 -9.94
CA ALA A 60 -6.91 -3.67 -10.37
C ALA A 60 -7.39 -2.37 -11.04
N LYS A 61 -8.45 -2.41 -11.84
CA LYS A 61 -9.08 -1.20 -12.40
C LYS A 61 -9.61 -0.28 -11.31
N LEU A 62 -10.29 -0.85 -10.32
CA LEU A 62 -10.80 -0.10 -9.18
C LEU A 62 -9.64 0.54 -8.38
N ALA A 63 -8.58 -0.23 -8.12
CA ALA A 63 -7.38 0.24 -7.43
C ALA A 63 -6.77 1.48 -8.12
N LEU A 64 -6.54 1.42 -9.43
CA LEU A 64 -6.01 2.55 -10.21
C LEU A 64 -6.95 3.77 -10.19
N SER A 65 -8.26 3.53 -10.32
CA SER A 65 -9.28 4.60 -10.31
C SER A 65 -9.33 5.30 -8.96
N LEU A 66 -9.29 4.54 -7.86
CA LEU A 66 -9.28 5.08 -6.50
C LEU A 66 -7.98 5.81 -6.19
N ALA A 67 -6.83 5.26 -6.59
CA ALA A 67 -5.54 5.92 -6.40
C ALA A 67 -5.51 7.30 -7.10
N LYS A 68 -6.06 7.37 -8.32
CA LYS A 68 -6.20 8.64 -9.04
C LYS A 68 -7.19 9.60 -8.36
N ALA A 69 -8.37 9.12 -7.98
CA ALA A 69 -9.41 9.94 -7.34
C ALA A 69 -8.95 10.51 -5.99
N LYS A 70 -8.23 9.72 -5.19
CA LYS A 70 -7.69 10.09 -3.88
C LYS A 70 -6.33 10.79 -3.97
N LYS A 71 -5.85 11.12 -5.18
CA LYS A 71 -4.59 11.83 -5.43
C LYS A 71 -3.37 11.18 -4.75
N VAL A 72 -3.32 9.85 -4.75
CA VAL A 72 -2.19 9.08 -4.21
C VAL A 72 -0.94 9.45 -5.03
N ALA A 73 0.12 9.88 -4.34
CA ALA A 73 1.35 10.30 -5.01
C ALA A 73 2.15 9.09 -5.49
N VAL A 74 2.73 9.19 -6.69
CA VAL A 74 3.61 8.15 -7.22
C VAL A 74 5.06 8.51 -6.90
N LEU A 75 5.73 7.64 -6.14
CA LEU A 75 7.16 7.76 -5.84
C LEU A 75 7.96 6.96 -6.87
N LYS A 76 8.95 7.61 -7.48
CA LYS A 76 9.90 6.94 -8.37
C LYS A 76 10.87 6.10 -7.56
N THR A 77 10.89 4.80 -7.83
CA THR A 77 11.89 3.88 -7.30
C THR A 77 13.25 4.17 -7.95
N LYS A 78 14.31 4.21 -7.13
CA LYS A 78 15.67 4.45 -7.62
C LYS A 78 16.42 3.12 -7.68
N GLY A 79 16.75 2.66 -8.89
CA GLY A 79 17.65 1.53 -9.12
C GLY A 79 16.99 0.14 -9.18
N SER A 80 17.86 -0.87 -9.18
CA SER A 80 17.52 -2.28 -9.39
C SER A 80 17.01 -3.00 -8.13
N LEU A 81 16.83 -2.29 -7.02
CA LEU A 81 16.32 -2.90 -5.78
C LEU A 81 14.92 -3.48 -6.02
N ASN A 82 14.70 -4.65 -5.42
CA ASN A 82 13.38 -5.26 -5.35
C ASN A 82 12.45 -4.35 -4.51
N VAL A 83 11.16 -4.32 -4.87
CA VAL A 83 10.12 -3.48 -4.26
C VAL A 83 10.10 -3.62 -2.73
N ASP A 84 10.21 -4.84 -2.21
CA ASP A 84 10.19 -5.07 -0.76
C ASP A 84 11.38 -4.42 -0.04
N SER A 85 12.56 -4.47 -0.64
CA SER A 85 13.77 -3.87 -0.06
C SER A 85 13.69 -2.34 -0.05
N GLU A 86 13.13 -1.75 -1.11
CA GLU A 86 12.83 -0.31 -1.14
C GLU A 86 11.82 0.06 -0.05
N LEU A 87 10.73 -0.70 0.12
CA LEU A 87 9.74 -0.45 1.18
C LEU A 87 10.37 -0.48 2.59
N VAL A 88 11.25 -1.44 2.86
CA VAL A 88 11.99 -1.50 4.13
C VAL A 88 12.90 -0.28 4.30
N GLU A 89 13.58 0.15 3.25
CA GLU A 89 14.45 1.34 3.32
C GLU A 89 13.65 2.63 3.55
N GLN A 90 12.49 2.77 2.92
CA GLN A 90 11.58 3.88 3.18
C GLN A 90 11.03 3.83 4.61
N GLY A 91 10.75 2.62 5.12
CA GLY A 91 10.39 2.40 6.51
C GLY A 91 11.46 2.92 7.49
N LYS A 92 12.73 2.61 7.24
CA LYS A 92 13.87 3.15 8.02
C LYS A 92 13.95 4.67 8.00
N LYS A 93 13.52 5.31 6.91
CA LYS A 93 13.45 6.78 6.76
C LYS A 93 12.24 7.39 7.46
N GLY A 94 11.45 6.60 8.20
CA GLY A 94 10.29 7.05 8.98
C GLY A 94 8.98 7.06 8.20
N CYS A 95 8.93 6.41 7.02
CA CYS A 95 7.68 6.17 6.31
C CYS A 95 6.90 5.02 6.97
N ILE A 96 5.58 5.10 6.89
CA ILE A 96 4.69 4.01 7.28
C ILE A 96 4.42 3.16 6.04
N VAL A 97 4.44 1.84 6.17
CA VAL A 97 4.15 0.95 5.03
C VAL A 97 2.83 0.22 5.25
N ALA A 98 1.92 0.34 4.28
CA ALA A 98 0.66 -0.39 4.29
C ALA A 98 0.80 -1.67 3.46
N THR A 99 0.83 -2.83 4.12
CA THR A 99 1.03 -4.12 3.47
C THR A 99 0.27 -5.26 4.16
N GLN A 100 -0.03 -6.31 3.40
CA GLN A 100 -0.57 -7.58 3.92
C GLN A 100 0.51 -8.65 4.13
N ASP A 101 1.68 -8.50 3.50
CA ASP A 101 2.70 -9.56 3.49
C ASP A 101 3.36 -9.76 4.86
N ASN A 102 3.29 -10.98 5.41
CA ASN A 102 3.81 -11.25 6.74
C ASN A 102 5.33 -11.15 6.83
N GLY A 103 6.06 -11.49 5.77
CA GLY A 103 7.52 -11.39 5.71
C GLY A 103 7.98 -9.93 5.71
N LEU A 104 7.36 -9.09 4.88
CA LEU A 104 7.63 -7.66 4.82
C LEU A 104 7.28 -6.98 6.14
N LYS A 105 6.15 -7.33 6.76
CA LYS A 105 5.78 -6.83 8.10
C LYS A 105 6.84 -7.14 9.15
N ALA A 106 7.37 -8.36 9.17
CA ALA A 106 8.42 -8.74 10.11
C ALA A 106 9.71 -7.93 9.85
N ARG A 107 10.11 -7.76 8.59
CA ARG A 107 11.29 -6.98 8.20
C ARG A 107 11.16 -5.50 8.56
N LEU A 108 9.97 -4.91 8.38
CA LEU A 108 9.68 -3.52 8.75
C LEU A 108 9.73 -3.30 10.25
N LYS A 109 9.12 -4.20 11.03
CA LYS A 109 9.18 -4.14 12.50
C LYS A 109 10.61 -4.30 13.02
N ALA A 110 11.41 -5.19 12.43
CA ALA A 110 12.80 -5.39 12.82
C ALA A 110 13.68 -4.13 12.64
N VAL A 111 13.22 -3.15 11.84
CA VAL A 111 13.91 -1.87 11.63
C VAL A 111 13.19 -0.69 12.29
N GLY A 112 12.23 -0.94 13.19
CA GLY A 112 11.46 0.09 13.90
C GLY A 112 10.46 0.84 13.04
N ALA A 113 10.10 0.32 11.86
CA ALA A 113 9.15 0.98 10.96
C ALA A 113 7.71 0.63 11.34
N SER A 114 6.85 1.66 11.35
CA SER A 114 5.41 1.46 11.55
C SER A 114 4.76 0.83 10.32
N VAL A 115 3.76 -0.02 10.56
CA VAL A 115 3.07 -0.79 9.53
C VAL A 115 1.57 -0.63 9.68
N ILE A 116 0.86 -0.43 8.56
CA ILE A 116 -0.59 -0.52 8.50
C ILE A 116 -1.01 -1.83 7.81
N THR A 117 -1.97 -2.53 8.40
CA THR A 117 -2.45 -3.82 7.87
C THR A 117 -3.95 -3.98 8.07
N LEU A 118 -4.64 -4.64 7.13
CA LEU A 118 -6.04 -5.06 7.25
C LEU A 118 -6.17 -6.23 8.23
N ARG A 119 -7.04 -6.07 9.23
CA ARG A 119 -7.40 -7.09 10.21
C ARG A 119 -8.80 -7.60 9.95
N GLN A 120 -8.97 -8.92 10.08
CA GLN A 120 -10.24 -9.62 9.88
C GLN A 120 -10.93 -9.34 8.54
N ARG A 121 -10.18 -8.87 7.52
CA ARG A 121 -10.73 -8.40 6.24
C ARG A 121 -11.79 -7.30 6.38
N LYS A 122 -11.72 -6.49 7.43
CA LYS A 122 -12.75 -5.49 7.77
C LYS A 122 -12.19 -4.10 8.05
N TYR A 123 -11.12 -4.02 8.82
CA TYR A 123 -10.63 -2.73 9.32
C TYR A 123 -9.10 -2.66 9.35
N LEU A 124 -8.54 -1.47 9.22
CA LEU A 124 -7.09 -1.25 9.31
C LEU A 124 -6.64 -1.12 10.76
N ILE A 125 -5.46 -1.65 11.04
CA ILE A 125 -4.75 -1.40 12.29
C ILE A 125 -3.35 -0.88 11.96
N MET A 126 -2.84 -0.01 12.83
CA MET A 126 -1.45 0.40 12.81
C MET A 126 -0.70 -0.36 13.90
N ALA A 127 0.43 -0.95 13.53
CA ALA A 127 1.37 -1.54 14.47
C ALA A 127 2.66 -0.72 14.42
N GLU A 128 3.08 -0.23 15.57
CA GLU A 128 4.36 0.45 15.74
C GLU A 128 5.46 -0.59 15.89
N GLY A 129 6.64 -0.26 15.35
CA GLY A 129 7.84 -1.10 15.37
C GLY A 129 8.77 -0.69 16.49
#